data_AF-A0A316QU62-F1
#
_entry.id   AF-A0A316QU62-F1
#
_cell.length_a   1.000
_cell.length_b   1.000
_cell.length_c   1.000
_cell.angle_alpha   90.00
_cell.angle_beta   90.00
_cell.angle_gamma   90.00
#
_symmetry.space_group_name_H-M   'P 1'
#
loop_
_entity.id
_entity.type
_entity.pdbx_description
1 polymer ?
#
loop_
_entity_poly.entity_id
_entity_poly.type
_entity_poly.pdbx_seq_one_letter_code
_entity_poly.pdbx_strand_id
1 'polypeptide(L)' 'MFKCKISENLVQLRLAKGVTQNEVARNLSVSDKTVSKWENGGSQT' A
#
# COMPACT_ATOMS: atom_id res chain seq x y z
N MET A 1 10.66 -16.12 -0.77
CA MET A 1 9.97 -14.85 -0.47
C MET A 1 8.86 -14.68 -1.49
N PHE A 2 7.61 -15.02 -1.14
CA PHE A 2 6.48 -14.90 -2.06
C PHE A 2 6.12 -13.43 -2.22
N LYS A 3 6.49 -12.84 -3.36
CA LYS A 3 6.17 -11.45 -3.70
C LYS A 3 4.70 -11.41 -4.11
N CYS A 4 3.84 -10.76 -3.32
CA CYS A 4 2.45 -10.58 -3.70
C CYS A 4 2.38 -9.53 -4.83
N LYS A 5 1.92 -9.93 -6.02
CA LYS A 5 1.81 -9.04 -7.18
C LYS A 5 0.95 -7.79 -6.89
N ILE A 6 -0.03 -7.91 -5.99
CA ILE A 6 -0.93 -6.80 -5.62
C ILE A 6 -0.20 -5.73 -4.82
N SER A 7 0.62 -6.12 -3.85
CA SER A 7 1.33 -5.16 -2.99
C SER A 7 2.38 -4.38 -3.78
N GLU A 8 3.08 -5.06 -4.69
CA GLU A 8 4.02 -4.42 -5.61
C GLU A 8 3.32 -3.43 -6.57
N ASN A 9 2.23 -3.85 -7.20
CA ASN A 9 1.47 -2.97 -8.10
C ASN A 9 0.93 -1.73 -7.38
N LEU A 10 0.51 -1.88 -6.13
CA LEU A 10 0.04 -0.75 -5.31
C LEU A 10 1.16 0.28 -5.09
N VAL A 11 2.36 -0.18 -4.72
CA VAL A 11 3.54 0.69 -4.58
C VAL A 11 3.88 1.39 -5.89
N GLN A 12 3.89 0.66 -7.01
CA GLN A 12 4.20 1.23 -8.32
C GLN A 12 3.18 2.30 -8.73
N LEU A 13 1.89 2.03 -8.58
CA LEU A 13 0.83 3.00 -8.89
C LEU A 13 0.91 4.23 -7.98
N ARG A 14 1.21 4.04 -6.70
CA ARG A 14 1.37 5.13 -5.74
C ARG A 14 2.54 6.05 -6.14
N LEU A 15 3.68 5.46 -6.46
CA LEU A 15 4.86 6.19 -6.91
C LEU A 15 4.65 6.87 -8.27
N ALA A 16 4.00 6.20 -9.22
CA ALA A 16 3.66 6.77 -10.53
C ALA A 16 2.72 7.98 -10.41
N LYS A 17 1.85 8.00 -9.40
CA LYS A 17 1.00 9.15 -9.07
C LYS A 17 1.70 10.22 -8.22
N GLY A 18 2.92 9.97 -7.73
CA GLY A 18 3.67 10.91 -6.89
C GLY A 18 3.06 11.15 -5.51
N VAL A 19 2.24 10.22 -4.99
CA VAL A 19 1.56 10.38 -3.70
C VAL A 19 2.18 9.53 -2.60
N THR A 20 2.02 9.95 -1.34
CA THR A 20 2.51 9.23 -0.16
C THR A 20 1.50 8.20 0.35
N GLN A 21 1.94 7.26 1.20
CA GLN A 21 1.02 6.31 1.87
C GLN A 21 -0.05 7.03 2.69
N ASN A 22 0.32 8.15 3.33
CA ASN A 22 -0.61 8.97 4.13
C ASN A 22 -1.67 9.64 3.26
N GLU A 23 -1.31 10.13 2.07
CA GLU A 23 -2.29 10.68 1.13
C GLU A 23 -3.25 9.62 0.60
N VAL A 24 -2.74 8.42 0.28
CA VAL A 24 -3.61 7.28 -0.07
C VAL A 24 -4.53 6.92 1.08
N ALA A 25 -4.01 6.90 2.31
CA ALA A 25 -4.78 6.59 3.52
C ALA A 25 -5.91 7.60 3.75
N ARG A 26 -5.61 8.90 3.65
CA ARG A 26 -6.59 9.99 3.74
C ARG A 26 -7.66 9.89 2.67
N ASN A 27 -7.26 9.69 1.41
CA ASN A 27 -8.19 9.59 0.29
C ASN A 27 -9.13 8.39 0.41
N LEU A 28 -8.68 7.30 1.02
CA LEU A 28 -9.46 6.09 1.21
C LEU A 28 -10.10 6.00 2.61
N SER A 29 -9.97 7.04 3.44
CA SER A 29 -10.45 7.05 4.84
C SER A 29 -9.99 5.84 5.66
N VAL A 30 -8.76 5.40 5.46
CA VAL A 30 -8.10 4.33 6.23
C VAL A 30 -6.88 4.88 6.96
N SER A 31 -6.30 4.09 7.87
CA SER A 31 -5.05 4.45 8.53
C SER A 31 -3.84 4.28 7.60
N ASP A 32 -2.77 5.06 7.81
CA ASP A 32 -1.48 4.85 7.14
C ASP A 32 -0.95 3.43 7.38
N LYS A 33 -1.22 2.86 8.55
CA LYS A 33 -0.88 1.48 8.91
C LYS A 33 -1.59 0.47 8.03
N THR A 34 -2.83 0.73 7.64
CA THR A 34 -3.60 -0.12 6.72
C THR A 34 -2.95 -0.12 5.33
N VAL A 35 -2.61 1.05 4.81
CA VAL A 35 -1.92 1.17 3.50
C VAL A 35 -0.55 0.51 3.56
N SER A 36 0.20 0.71 4.65
CA SER A 36 1.48 0.05 4.89
C SER A 36 1.37 -1.48 4.89
N LYS A 37 0.32 -2.05 5.49
CA LYS A 37 0.06 -3.50 5.46
C LYS A 37 -0.25 -4.01 4.05
N TRP A 38 -1.02 -3.25 3.26
CA TRP A 38 -1.31 -3.61 1.87
C TRP A 38 -0.05 -3.62 1.01
N GLU A 39 0.84 -2.63 1.18
CA GLU A 39 2.07 -2.52 0.40
C GLU A 39 3.17 -3.48 0.86
N ASN A 40 3.21 -3.86 2.14
CA ASN A 40 4.21 -4.77 2.70
C ASN A 40 3.74 -6.23 2.82
N GLY A 41 2.50 -6.55 2.39
CA GLY A 41 1.98 -7.92 2.40
C GLY A 41 1.72 -8.51 3.79
N GLY A 42 1.37 -7.66 4.77
CA GLY A 42 1.26 -8.05 6.18
C GLY A 42 -0.15 -8.44 6.61
N SER A 43 -0.52 -9.70 6.35
CA SER A 43 -1.40 -10.51 7.21
C SER A 43 -1.37 -11.96 6.71
N GLN A 44 -0.20 -12.61 6.84
CA GLN A 44 -0.18 -14.06 6.95
C GLN A 44 -0.62 -14.37 8.38
N THR A 45 -1.79 -14.98 8.53
CA THR A 45 -2.23 -15.57 9.80
C THR A 45 -1.54 -16.92 9.99
#